data_AF-A0A6B3I6Y1-F1
#
_entry.id   AF-A0A6B3I6Y1-F1
#
_cell.length_a   1.000
_cell.length_b   1.000
_cell.length_c   1.000
_cell.angle_alpha   90.00
_cell.angle_beta   90.00
_cell.angle_gamma   90.00
#
_symmetry.space_group_name_H-M   'P 1'
#
loop_
_entity.id
_entity.type
_entity.pdbx_description
1 polymer ?
#
loop_
_entity_poly.entity_id
_entity_poly.type
_entity_poly.pdbx_seq_one_letter_code
_entity_poly.pdbx_strand_id
1 'polypeptide(L)'
;VETDRIVTAALVRLEPDGTVTEQRTWLLDPGVAIPEQASAIHGIGTDHARKHGARAASAVEEIAHAVAGVLRSGVPLVVMNAR
;
A
#
# COMPACT_ATOMS: atom_id res chain seq x y z
N VAL A 1 10.45 -8.19 -11.97
CA VAL A 1 9.90 -7.89 -10.64
C VAL A 1 10.90 -7.17 -9.73
N GLU A 2 12.22 -7.27 -9.96
CA GLU A 2 13.22 -6.62 -9.08
C GLU A 2 13.24 -5.07 -9.16
N THR A 3 12.60 -4.49 -10.19
CA THR A 3 12.55 -3.04 -10.42
C THR A 3 11.26 -2.37 -9.96
N ASP A 4 10.24 -3.14 -9.59
CA ASP A 4 8.94 -2.58 -9.24
C ASP A 4 9.01 -1.85 -7.89
N ARG A 5 8.15 -0.85 -7.70
CA ARG A 5 8.09 -0.04 -6.48
C ARG A 5 6.64 0.13 -6.03
N ILE A 6 6.44 0.07 -4.73
CA ILE A 6 5.14 0.32 -4.10
C ILE A 6 4.87 1.82 -4.20
N VAL A 7 3.75 2.18 -4.83
CA VAL A 7 3.26 3.57 -4.94
C VAL A 7 2.11 3.82 -3.97
N THR A 8 1.26 2.82 -3.76
CA THR A 8 0.17 2.86 -2.78
C THR A 8 0.05 1.56 -2.02
N ALA A 9 -0.50 1.63 -0.82
CA ALA A 9 -0.93 0.48 -0.05
C ALA A 9 -2.21 0.81 0.73
N ALA A 10 -2.97 -0.21 1.09
CA ALA A 10 -4.10 -0.09 1.99
C ALA A 10 -4.18 -1.32 2.89
N LEU A 11 -4.54 -1.11 4.15
CA LEU A 11 -4.85 -2.15 5.13
C LEU A 11 -6.24 -1.88 5.69
N VAL A 12 -7.14 -2.84 5.52
CA VAL A 12 -8.56 -2.69 5.84
C VAL A 12 -8.96 -3.80 6.80
N ARG A 13 -9.62 -3.43 7.89
CA ARG A 13 -10.28 -4.37 8.81
C ARG A 13 -11.71 -4.58 8.37
N LEU A 14 -12.05 -5.84 8.12
CA LEU A 14 -13.38 -6.29 7.76
C LEU A 14 -13.92 -7.16 8.89
N GLU A 15 -15.15 -6.88 9.32
CA GLU A 15 -15.91 -7.71 10.26
C GLU A 15 -16.63 -8.84 9.52
N PRO A 16 -17.14 -9.87 10.23
CA PRO A 16 -17.80 -11.02 9.59
C PRO A 16 -19.02 -10.68 8.74
N ASP A 17 -19.68 -9.55 9.00
CA ASP A 17 -20.82 -9.04 8.23
C ASP A 17 -20.41 -8.23 6.99
N GLY A 18 -19.10 -8.09 6.74
CA GLY A 18 -18.54 -7.30 5.65
C GLY A 18 -18.36 -5.82 5.99
N THR A 19 -18.66 -5.38 7.21
CA THR A 19 -18.46 -3.99 7.62
C THR A 19 -16.97 -3.66 7.71
N VAL A 20 -16.57 -2.51 7.16
CA VAL A 20 -15.23 -1.94 7.32
C VAL A 20 -15.17 -1.14 8.61
N THR A 21 -14.36 -1.56 9.58
CA THR A 21 -14.24 -0.90 10.89
C THR A 21 -12.97 -0.06 11.02
N GLU A 22 -11.93 -0.37 10.25
CA GLU A 22 -10.69 0.41 10.22
C GLU A 22 -10.09 0.39 8.81
N GLN A 23 -9.56 1.52 8.36
CA GLN A 23 -8.83 1.62 7.12
C GLN A 23 -7.60 2.51 7.31
N ARG A 24 -6.46 2.04 6.81
CA ARG A 24 -5.24 2.84 6.65
C ARG A 24 -4.79 2.78 5.21
N THR A 25 -4.37 3.91 4.68
CA THR A 25 -3.87 4.04 3.32
C THR A 25 -2.53 4.75 3.31
N TRP A 26 -1.67 4.37 2.37
CA TRP A 26 -0.38 4.98 2.15
C TRP A 26 -0.26 5.40 0.69
N LEU A 27 0.30 6.59 0.49
CA LEU A 27 0.87 7.05 -0.77
C LEU A 27 2.39 7.18 -0.54
N LEU A 28 3.18 6.60 -1.44
CA LEU A 28 4.63 6.54 -1.33
C LEU A 28 5.25 7.25 -2.52
N ASP A 29 6.32 8.00 -2.28
CA ASP A 29 7.26 8.40 -3.32
C ASP A 29 8.16 7.19 -3.65
N PRO A 30 8.03 6.58 -4.84
CA PRO A 30 8.81 5.40 -5.20
C PRO A 30 10.29 5.73 -5.51
N GLY A 31 10.68 7.01 -5.54
CA GLY A 31 12.05 7.45 -5.86
C GLY A 31 12.46 7.26 -7.33
N VAL A 32 11.55 6.72 -8.15
CA VAL A 32 11.71 6.48 -9.59
C VAL A 32 10.52 7.06 -10.34
N ALA A 33 10.61 7.18 -11.67
CA ALA A 33 9.46 7.57 -12.47
C ALA A 33 8.42 6.44 -12.50
N ILE A 34 7.15 6.78 -12.29
CA ILE A 34 6.03 5.86 -12.46
C ILE A 34 5.73 5.77 -13.97
N PRO A 35 5.69 4.56 -14.56
CA PRO A 35 5.34 4.41 -15.97
C PRO A 35 3.97 5.05 -16.31
N GLU A 36 3.86 5.67 -17.49
CA GLU A 36 2.62 6.33 -17.92
C GLU A 36 1.44 5.37 -17.95
N GLN A 37 1.64 4.13 -18.41
CA GLN A 37 0.59 3.11 -18.44
C GLN A 37 0.07 2.79 -17.02
N ALA A 38 0.96 2.68 -16.03
CA ALA A 38 0.56 2.46 -14.64
C ALA A 38 -0.19 3.67 -14.08
N SER A 39 0.27 4.88 -14.41
CA SER A 39 -0.41 6.13 -14.03
C SER A 39 -1.80 6.22 -14.66
N ALA A 40 -1.98 5.80 -15.90
CA ALA A 40 -3.26 5.80 -16.61
C ALA A 40 -4.27 4.81 -16.00
N ILE A 41 -3.81 3.64 -15.54
CA ILE A 41 -4.66 2.62 -14.93
C ILE A 41 -5.02 2.99 -13.49
N HIS A 42 -4.05 3.47 -12.70
CA HIS A 42 -4.20 3.67 -11.26
C HIS A 42 -4.46 5.13 -10.85
N GLY A 43 -4.37 6.08 -11.79
CA GLY A 43 -4.63 7.50 -11.56
C GLY A 43 -3.56 8.26 -10.77
N ILE A 44 -2.40 7.64 -10.52
CA ILE A 44 -1.32 8.24 -9.71
C ILE A 44 -0.08 8.45 -10.57
N GLY A 45 0.20 9.72 -10.85
CA GLY A 45 1.40 10.14 -11.56
C GLY A 45 2.60 10.35 -10.66
N THR A 46 3.79 10.36 -11.27
CA THR A 46 5.09 10.58 -10.61
C THR A 46 5.11 11.85 -9.77
N ASP A 47 4.64 12.97 -10.31
CA ASP A 47 4.69 14.26 -9.61
C ASP A 47 3.78 14.29 -8.37
N HIS A 48 2.62 13.63 -8.46
CA HIS A 48 1.71 13.49 -7.33
C HIS A 48 2.34 12.64 -6.22
N ALA A 49 2.89 11.47 -6.57
CA ALA A 49 3.55 10.58 -5.63
C ALA A 49 4.75 11.22 -4.94
N ARG A 50 5.59 11.97 -5.68
CA ARG A 50 6.74 12.70 -5.09
C ARG A 50 6.32 13.83 -4.16
N LYS A 51 5.25 14.55 -4.52
CA LYS A 51 4.79 15.73 -3.77
C LYS A 51 4.02 15.35 -2.49
N HIS A 52 3.24 14.28 -2.55
CA HIS A 52 2.29 13.94 -1.50
C HIS A 52 2.61 12.62 -0.79
N GLY A 53 3.49 11.80 -1.36
CA GLY A 53 3.85 10.50 -0.81
C GLY A 53 4.92 10.58 0.28
N ALA A 54 4.86 9.62 1.20
CA ALA A 54 5.92 9.40 2.17
C ALA A 54 7.15 8.75 1.53
N ARG A 55 8.32 8.87 2.16
CA ARG A 55 9.53 8.16 1.71
C ARG A 55 9.29 6.65 1.73
N ALA A 56 9.62 5.98 0.62
CA ALA A 56 9.36 4.55 0.46
C ALA A 56 9.89 3.70 1.62
N ALA A 57 11.12 3.93 2.07
CA ALA A 57 11.74 3.12 3.14
C ALA A 57 10.93 3.15 4.45
N SER A 58 10.57 4.33 4.93
CA SER A 58 9.80 4.48 6.18
C SER A 58 8.37 3.99 6.02
N ALA A 59 7.74 4.24 4.87
CA ALA A 59 6.38 3.78 4.62
C ALA A 59 6.28 2.25 4.52
N VAL A 60 7.26 1.59 3.87
CA VAL A 60 7.31 0.13 3.80
C VAL A 60 7.53 -0.49 5.19
N GLU A 61 8.38 0.12 6.02
CA GLU A 61 8.57 -0.30 7.41
C GLU A 61 7.26 -0.18 8.21
N GLU A 62 6.54 0.94 8.06
CA GLU A 62 5.25 1.17 8.71
C GLU A 62 4.19 0.14 8.26
N ILE A 63 4.08 -0.10 6.95
CA ILE A 63 3.17 -1.09 6.37
C ILE A 63 3.49 -2.49 6.93
N ALA A 64 4.77 -2.88 6.91
CA ALA A 64 5.20 -4.17 7.43
C ALA A 64 4.88 -4.32 8.93
N HIS A 65 5.08 -3.25 9.71
CA HIS A 65 4.74 -3.25 11.14
C HIS A 65 3.23 -3.39 11.36
N ALA A 66 2.40 -2.68 10.59
CA ALA A 66 0.95 -2.76 10.66
C ALA A 66 0.44 -4.17 10.32
N VAL A 67 0.93 -4.76 9.23
CA VAL A 67 0.61 -6.13 8.82
C VAL A 67 1.03 -7.14 9.89
N ALA A 68 2.25 -7.02 10.41
CA ALA A 68 2.73 -7.90 11.48
C ALA A 68 1.89 -7.76 12.76
N GLY A 69 1.37 -6.57 13.06
CA GLY A 69 0.42 -6.34 14.14
C GLY A 69 -0.87 -7.14 13.98
N VAL A 70 -1.44 -7.14 12.77
CA VAL A 70 -2.65 -7.93 12.44
C VAL A 70 -2.38 -9.43 12.59
N LEU A 71 -1.27 -9.93 12.05
CA LEU A 71 -0.91 -11.35 12.15
C LEU A 71 -0.74 -11.79 13.62
N ARG A 72 -0.13 -10.95 14.46
CA ARG A 72 0.02 -11.23 15.90
C ARG A 72 -1.31 -11.24 16.67
N SER A 73 -2.33 -10.51 16.20
CA SER A 73 -3.64 -10.51 16.85
C SER A 73 -4.50 -11.72 16.49
N GLY A 74 -3.98 -12.68 15.70
CA GLY A 74 -4.71 -13.87 15.28
C GLY A 74 -5.78 -13.62 14.21
N VAL A 75 -5.83 -12.40 13.67
CA VAL A 75 -6.78 -12.04 12.60
C VAL A 75 -6.19 -12.51 11.26
N PRO A 76 -6.95 -13.26 10.44
CA PRO A 76 -6.47 -13.69 9.13
C PRO A 76 -6.15 -12.51 8.22
N LEU A 77 -5.01 -12.58 7.52
CA LEU A 77 -4.66 -11.63 6.47
C LEU A 77 -5.14 -12.18 5.12
N VAL A 78 -5.90 -11.38 4.39
CA VAL A 78 -6.34 -11.69 3.02
C VAL A 78 -5.61 -10.78 2.05
N VAL A 79 -4.97 -11.38 1.04
CA VAL A 79 -4.31 -10.68 -0.06
C VAL A 79 -4.76 -11.29 -1.39
N MET A 80 -5.01 -10.44 -2.38
CA MET A 80 -5.40 -10.86 -3.73
C MET A 80 -4.21 -10.67 -4.67
N ASN A 81 -3.97 -11.64 -5.56
CA ASN A 81 -2.90 -11.59 -6.57
C ASN A 81 -1.47 -11.44 -5.99
N ALA A 82 -1.20 -12.00 -4.81
CA ALA A 82 0.11 -11.97 -4.14
C ALA A 82 1.02 -13.14 -4.57
N ARG A 83 1.38 -13.18 -5.86
CA ARG A 83 2.26 -14.19 -6.43
C ARG A 83 3.73 -13.78 -6.38
#